data_AF-A0A0D2J0E7-F1
#
_entry.id   AF-A0A0D2J0E7-F1
#
_cell.length_a   1.000
_cell.length_b   1.000
_cell.length_c   1.000
_cell.angle_alpha   90.00
_cell.angle_beta   90.00
_cell.angle_gamma   90.00
#
_symmetry.space_group_name_H-M   'P 1'
#
loop_
_entity.id
_entity.type
_entity.pdbx_description
1 polymer ?
#
loop_
_entity_poly.entity_id
_entity_poly.type
_entity_poly.pdbx_seq_one_letter_code
_entity_poly.pdbx_strand_id
1 'polypeptide(L)'
;MHGGALGDARGAVQGGARGAAQGDEQGATQGEAGGEPGVVARLAALGLPDIRAPAAAAGAEAAAAEQLQDAACDACSWAVLAAEALGLPPERVDAVSGGVQAATEEAGGCRRFLGMEYPRLRRACAAGEVGLVRAWMDRIAARGS
;
A
#
# COMPACT_ATOMS: atom_id res chain seq x y z
N MET A 1 19.34 31.23 -75.98
CA MET A 1 18.53 30.01 -76.26
C MET A 1 19.47 28.93 -76.77
N HIS A 2 19.25 27.67 -76.36
CA HIS A 2 20.12 26.46 -76.43
C HIS A 2 21.12 26.40 -75.25
N GLY A 3 21.25 25.35 -74.43
CA GLY A 3 20.63 24.02 -74.37
C GLY A 3 21.66 22.99 -73.84
N GLY A 4 21.28 22.13 -72.86
CA GLY A 4 21.98 20.89 -72.41
C GLY A 4 23.25 21.09 -71.57
N ALA A 5 23.68 20.24 -70.63
CA ALA A 5 23.36 18.86 -70.21
C ALA A 5 23.84 18.70 -68.73
N LEU A 6 23.10 18.11 -67.78
CA LEU A 6 22.97 16.67 -67.47
C LEU A 6 24.30 15.91 -67.26
N GLY A 7 24.53 15.46 -66.02
CA GLY A 7 25.15 14.17 -65.73
C GLY A 7 26.15 14.13 -64.57
N ASP A 8 25.68 13.89 -63.34
CA ASP A 8 26.52 13.33 -62.27
C ASP A 8 26.19 11.86 -62.06
N ALA A 9 27.26 11.07 -61.97
CA ALA A 9 27.25 9.63 -62.09
C ALA A 9 27.08 8.90 -60.74
N ARG A 10 26.16 7.94 -60.75
CA ARG A 10 26.18 6.60 -60.15
C ARG A 10 27.19 6.32 -59.01
N GLY A 11 26.66 5.84 -57.89
CA GLY A 11 27.38 4.99 -56.93
C GLY A 11 26.41 4.25 -56.02
N ALA A 12 26.08 3.01 -56.35
CA ALA A 12 25.25 2.12 -55.54
C ALA A 12 26.06 1.48 -54.41
N VAL A 13 25.47 1.36 -53.21
CA VAL A 13 25.74 0.23 -52.30
C VAL A 13 24.44 -0.22 -51.65
N GLN A 14 24.24 -1.53 -51.74
CA GLN A 14 23.13 -2.33 -51.28
C GLN A 14 23.51 -2.91 -49.91
N GLY A 15 22.59 -2.96 -48.93
CA GLY A 15 22.84 -3.56 -47.62
C GLY A 15 21.56 -3.61 -46.81
N GLY A 16 21.08 -4.80 -46.50
CA GLY A 16 19.72 -5.04 -46.04
C GLY A 16 19.51 -5.11 -44.53
N ALA A 17 18.24 -5.41 -44.23
CA ALA A 17 17.72 -6.15 -43.06
C ALA A 17 17.32 -5.36 -41.78
N ARG A 18 16.00 -5.43 -41.55
CA ARG A 18 15.31 -5.81 -40.30
C ARG A 18 15.47 -4.92 -39.05
N GLY A 19 14.34 -4.52 -38.49
CA GLY A 19 14.21 -4.33 -37.04
C GLY A 19 13.09 -3.37 -36.65
N ALA A 20 12.03 -3.92 -36.06
CA ALA A 20 11.00 -3.18 -35.34
C ALA A 20 11.51 -2.69 -33.98
N ALA A 21 10.99 -1.55 -33.51
CA ALA A 21 10.83 -1.11 -32.12
C ALA A 21 10.23 0.32 -32.20
N GLN A 22 8.99 0.64 -31.83
CA GLN A 22 8.34 0.56 -30.51
C GLN A 22 9.24 1.01 -29.34
N GLY A 23 8.89 2.14 -28.74
CA GLY A 23 9.43 2.67 -27.48
C GLY A 23 9.28 4.20 -27.49
N ASP A 24 8.26 4.74 -26.84
CA ASP A 24 8.30 5.21 -25.45
C ASP A 24 9.20 6.44 -25.27
N GLU A 25 8.58 7.62 -25.30
CA GLU A 25 9.10 8.81 -24.64
C GLU A 25 8.02 9.39 -23.72
N GLN A 26 7.89 8.74 -22.56
CA GLN A 26 8.13 9.38 -21.26
C GLN A 26 7.46 10.76 -21.05
N GLY A 27 6.16 10.72 -20.78
CA GLY A 27 5.51 11.73 -19.95
C GLY A 27 5.77 11.46 -18.47
N ALA A 28 6.99 11.75 -18.00
CA ALA A 28 7.30 11.81 -16.58
C ALA A 28 6.49 12.93 -15.92
N THR A 29 5.42 12.59 -15.19
CA THR A 29 4.87 13.48 -14.17
C THR A 29 5.15 12.88 -12.81
N GLN A 30 6.21 13.42 -12.21
CA GLN A 30 6.49 13.34 -10.79
C GLN A 30 5.25 13.76 -9.99
N GLY A 31 4.86 12.92 -9.03
CA GLY A 31 3.83 13.23 -8.06
C GLY A 31 3.62 12.18 -6.97
N GLU A 32 4.56 11.25 -6.73
CA GLU A 32 4.42 10.18 -5.73
C GLU A 32 4.66 10.67 -4.27
N ALA A 33 4.13 11.84 -3.93
CA ALA A 33 4.03 12.30 -2.53
C ALA A 33 2.58 12.58 -2.11
N GLY A 34 1.61 12.54 -3.03
CA GLY A 34 0.18 12.57 -2.72
C GLY A 34 -0.46 11.38 -3.40
N GLY A 35 -0.98 10.43 -2.63
CA GLY A 35 -1.72 9.32 -3.24
C GLY A 35 -2.88 9.83 -4.07
N GLU A 36 -3.34 9.02 -5.04
CA GLU A 36 -4.50 9.32 -5.87
C GLU A 36 -5.61 9.95 -5.02
N PRO A 37 -6.16 11.13 -5.38
CA PRO A 37 -7.06 11.88 -4.50
C PRO A 37 -8.30 11.06 -4.08
N GLY A 38 -8.72 10.10 -4.92
CA GLY A 38 -9.75 9.13 -4.57
C GLY A 38 -9.34 8.15 -3.45
N VAL A 39 -8.08 7.68 -3.42
CA VAL A 39 -7.55 6.83 -2.34
C VAL A 39 -7.45 7.63 -1.05
N VAL A 40 -6.95 8.87 -1.11
CA VAL A 40 -6.83 9.77 0.04
C VAL A 40 -8.21 9.99 0.68
N ALA A 41 -9.21 10.35 -0.13
CA ALA A 41 -10.57 10.55 0.35
C ALA A 41 -11.18 9.28 0.94
N ARG A 42 -10.97 8.11 0.31
CA ARG A 42 -11.46 6.82 0.84
C ARG A 42 -10.84 6.50 2.20
N LEU A 43 -9.52 6.65 2.35
CA LEU A 43 -8.83 6.39 3.62
C LEU A 43 -9.32 7.31 4.75
N ALA A 44 -9.49 8.59 4.46
CA ALA A 44 -10.03 9.55 5.43
C ALA A 44 -11.48 9.21 5.79
N ALA A 45 -12.30 8.82 4.81
CA ALA A 45 -13.70 8.45 4.99
C ALA A 45 -13.91 7.17 5.80
N LEU A 46 -12.91 6.27 5.87
CA LEU A 46 -13.00 5.08 6.73
C LEU A 46 -13.20 5.44 8.21
N GLY A 47 -12.69 6.59 8.65
CA GLY A 47 -12.94 7.08 10.02
C GLY A 47 -12.60 6.07 11.11
N LEU A 48 -11.44 5.40 11.01
CA LEU A 48 -11.05 4.30 11.88
C LEU A 48 -11.32 4.63 13.36
N PRO A 49 -12.03 3.75 14.11
CA PRO A 49 -12.42 4.02 15.49
C PRO A 49 -11.23 4.03 16.45
N ASP A 50 -11.40 4.65 17.62
CA ASP A 50 -10.41 4.59 18.70
C ASP A 50 -10.61 3.30 19.51
N ILE A 51 -9.92 2.23 19.11
CA ILE A 51 -9.94 0.95 19.82
C ILE A 51 -8.86 0.97 20.90
N ARG A 52 -9.26 0.81 22.16
CA ARG A 52 -8.34 0.80 23.30
C ARG A 52 -8.21 -0.59 23.87
N ALA A 53 -6.99 -0.93 24.28
CA ALA A 53 -6.76 -2.14 25.06
C ALA A 53 -7.47 -2.03 26.43
N PRO A 54 -8.26 -3.02 26.84
CA PRO A 54 -8.91 -3.03 28.14
C PRO A 54 -7.86 -3.04 29.27
N ALA A 55 -8.12 -2.25 30.30
CA ALA A 55 -7.29 -2.29 31.52
C ALA A 55 -7.48 -3.63 32.22
N ALA A 56 -6.39 -4.24 32.68
CA ALA A 56 -6.50 -5.42 33.53
C ALA A 56 -7.02 -4.99 34.91
N ALA A 57 -8.25 -5.36 35.24
CA ALA A 57 -8.78 -5.24 36.59
C ALA A 57 -8.40 -6.49 37.39
N ALA A 58 -8.03 -6.30 38.66
CA ALA A 58 -7.66 -7.41 39.54
C ALA A 58 -8.82 -8.42 39.69
N GLY A 59 -8.56 -9.69 39.41
CA GLY A 59 -9.56 -10.77 39.49
C GLY A 59 -10.50 -10.87 38.30
N ALA A 60 -10.25 -10.14 37.22
CA ALA A 60 -11.02 -10.19 35.97
C ALA A 60 -10.14 -10.52 34.74
N GLU A 61 -9.08 -11.31 34.95
CA GLU A 61 -8.05 -11.57 33.94
C GLU A 61 -8.62 -12.28 32.70
N ALA A 62 -9.52 -13.24 32.88
CA ALA A 62 -10.17 -13.95 31.78
C ALA A 62 -11.06 -13.02 30.92
N ALA A 63 -11.89 -12.19 31.57
CA ALA A 63 -12.73 -11.21 30.88
C ALA A 63 -11.89 -10.13 30.18
N ALA A 64 -10.78 -9.71 30.80
CA ALA A 64 -9.85 -8.75 30.19
C ALA A 64 -9.11 -9.35 28.99
N ALA A 65 -8.83 -10.66 28.99
CA ALA A 65 -8.24 -11.37 27.85
C ALA A 65 -9.23 -11.49 26.69
N GLU A 66 -10.49 -11.83 26.98
CA GLU A 66 -11.56 -11.89 25.98
C GLU A 66 -11.79 -10.52 25.31
N GLN A 67 -11.97 -9.46 26.11
CA GLN A 67 -12.11 -8.10 25.59
C GLN A 67 -10.88 -7.63 24.80
N LEU A 68 -9.69 -8.09 25.18
CA LEU A 68 -8.46 -7.77 24.47
C LEU A 68 -8.40 -8.48 23.11
N GLN A 69 -8.92 -9.71 23.04
CA GLN A 69 -9.03 -10.46 21.79
C GLN A 69 -10.08 -9.83 20.86
N ASP A 70 -11.25 -9.44 21.37
CA ASP A 70 -12.29 -8.75 20.59
C ASP A 70 -11.74 -7.45 19.99
N ALA A 71 -11.06 -6.64 20.81
CA ALA A 71 -10.42 -5.42 20.35
C ALA A 71 -9.36 -5.68 19.25
N ALA A 72 -8.62 -6.79 19.34
CA ALA A 72 -7.67 -7.20 18.31
C ALA A 72 -8.36 -7.57 16.99
N CYS A 73 -9.44 -8.34 17.07
CA CYS A 73 -10.25 -8.73 15.92
C CYS A 73 -10.83 -7.50 15.22
N ASP A 74 -11.41 -6.56 15.98
CA ASP A 74 -11.92 -5.30 15.43
C ASP A 74 -10.81 -4.51 14.72
N ALA A 75 -9.65 -4.36 15.36
CA ALA A 75 -8.52 -3.66 14.78
C ALA A 75 -8.00 -4.34 13.48
N CYS A 76 -8.06 -5.67 13.41
CA CYS A 76 -7.74 -6.44 12.20
C CYS A 76 -8.73 -6.13 11.08
N SER A 77 -10.04 -6.17 11.34
CA SER A 77 -11.06 -5.83 10.34
C SER A 77 -10.86 -4.42 9.78
N TRP A 78 -10.51 -3.45 10.62
CA TRP A 78 -10.21 -2.09 10.16
C TRP A 78 -8.90 -1.98 9.36
N ALA A 79 -7.89 -2.78 9.69
CA ALA A 79 -6.66 -2.85 8.89
C ALA A 79 -6.93 -3.42 7.49
N VAL A 80 -7.79 -4.44 7.39
CA VAL A 80 -8.25 -5.01 6.11
C VAL A 80 -8.99 -3.96 5.28
N LEU A 81 -9.95 -3.24 5.87
CA LEU A 81 -10.67 -2.17 5.15
C LEU A 81 -9.73 -1.05 4.66
N ALA A 82 -8.69 -0.71 5.43
CA ALA A 82 -7.67 0.24 5.00
C ALA A 82 -6.83 -0.29 3.82
N ALA A 83 -6.49 -1.58 3.83
CA ALA A 83 -5.78 -2.24 2.72
C ALA A 83 -6.64 -2.29 1.44
N GLU A 84 -7.94 -2.56 1.58
CA GLU A 84 -8.90 -2.51 0.47
C GLU A 84 -9.07 -1.10 -0.08
N ALA A 85 -9.15 -0.08 0.78
CA ALA A 85 -9.24 1.33 0.35
C ALA A 85 -8.01 1.78 -0.45
N LEU A 86 -6.84 1.23 -0.14
CA LEU A 86 -5.59 1.36 -0.90
C LEU A 86 -5.59 0.62 -2.25
N GLY A 87 -6.56 -0.28 -2.47
CA GLY A 87 -6.62 -1.14 -3.65
C GLY A 87 -5.54 -2.21 -3.66
N LEU A 88 -5.13 -2.71 -2.50
CA LEU A 88 -4.17 -3.82 -2.43
C LEU A 88 -4.79 -5.10 -2.99
N PRO A 89 -3.99 -5.95 -3.66
CA PRO A 89 -4.47 -7.25 -4.14
C PRO A 89 -4.72 -8.20 -2.94
N PRO A 90 -5.59 -9.21 -3.09
CA PRO A 90 -6.05 -10.05 -1.98
C PRO A 90 -4.92 -10.74 -1.23
N GLU A 91 -3.85 -11.16 -1.92
CA GLU A 91 -2.69 -11.81 -1.29
C GLU A 91 -1.96 -10.87 -0.32
N ARG A 92 -1.98 -9.56 -0.58
CA ARG A 92 -1.42 -8.55 0.32
C ARG A 92 -2.35 -8.29 1.50
N VAL A 93 -3.66 -8.35 1.29
CA VAL A 93 -4.66 -8.24 2.37
C VAL A 93 -4.55 -9.43 3.32
N ASP A 94 -4.38 -10.64 2.79
CA ASP A 94 -4.16 -11.85 3.58
C ASP A 94 -2.86 -11.77 4.39
N ALA A 95 -1.77 -11.30 3.76
CA ALA A 95 -0.49 -11.11 4.45
C ALA A 95 -0.59 -10.09 5.59
N VAL A 96 -1.32 -8.98 5.40
CA VAL A 96 -1.60 -8.01 6.47
C VAL A 96 -2.37 -8.68 7.60
N SER A 97 -3.41 -9.45 7.28
CA SER A 97 -4.23 -10.16 8.28
C SER A 97 -3.40 -11.13 9.10
N GLY A 98 -2.56 -11.94 8.45
CA GLY A 98 -1.61 -12.84 9.12
C GLY A 98 -0.58 -12.10 9.97
N GLY A 99 -0.11 -10.94 9.50
CA GLY A 99 0.79 -10.05 10.23
C GLY A 99 0.17 -9.45 11.49
N VAL A 100 -1.10 -9.05 11.43
CA VAL A 100 -1.85 -8.58 12.61
C VAL A 100 -2.05 -9.74 13.58
N GLN A 101 -2.48 -10.90 13.10
CA GLN A 101 -2.65 -12.10 13.92
C GLN A 101 -1.37 -12.47 14.66
N ALA A 102 -0.22 -12.50 13.98
CA ALA A 102 1.09 -12.74 14.59
C ALA A 102 1.46 -11.65 15.62
N ALA A 103 1.13 -10.38 15.35
CA ALA A 103 1.37 -9.29 16.30
C ALA A 103 0.49 -9.37 17.56
N THR A 104 -0.67 -10.01 17.46
CA THR A 104 -1.68 -10.09 18.53
C THR A 104 -1.77 -11.48 19.18
N GLU A 105 -0.96 -12.45 18.78
CA GLU A 105 -1.00 -13.84 19.28
C GLU A 105 -0.83 -13.93 20.80
N GLU A 106 0.06 -13.09 21.35
CA GLU A 106 0.26 -12.98 22.79
C GLU A 106 -0.45 -11.76 23.36
N ALA A 107 -0.98 -11.85 24.60
CA ALA A 107 -1.65 -10.74 25.26
C ALA A 107 -0.77 -9.46 25.36
N GLY A 108 0.55 -9.62 25.56
CA GLY A 108 1.49 -8.51 25.55
C GLY A 108 1.67 -7.89 24.16
N GLY A 109 1.68 -8.73 23.12
CA GLY A 109 1.69 -8.31 21.71
C GLY A 109 0.42 -7.54 21.34
N CYS A 110 -0.74 -8.06 21.72
CA CYS A 110 -2.02 -7.40 21.47
C CYS A 110 -2.10 -6.01 22.13
N ARG A 111 -1.74 -5.89 23.41
CA ARG A 111 -1.68 -4.58 24.11
C ARG A 111 -0.73 -3.62 23.40
N ARG A 112 0.42 -4.11 22.93
CA ARG A 112 1.40 -3.31 22.17
C ARG A 112 0.82 -2.85 20.83
N PHE A 113 0.17 -3.75 20.11
CA PHE A 113 -0.45 -3.48 18.82
C PHE A 113 -1.54 -2.41 18.95
N LEU A 114 -2.49 -2.61 19.88
CA LEU A 114 -3.57 -1.66 20.16
C LEU A 114 -3.07 -0.32 20.74
N GLY A 115 -2.00 -0.35 21.54
CA GLY A 115 -1.44 0.85 22.15
C GLY A 115 -0.55 1.69 21.23
N MET A 116 0.03 1.10 20.19
CA MET A 116 1.02 1.77 19.34
C MET A 116 0.78 1.64 17.84
N GLU A 117 0.60 0.42 17.33
CA GLU A 117 0.56 0.19 15.88
C GLU A 117 -0.79 0.59 15.27
N TYR A 118 -1.91 0.21 15.90
CA TYR A 118 -3.24 0.59 15.43
C TYR A 118 -3.49 2.12 15.48
N PRO A 119 -3.12 2.85 16.56
CA PRO A 119 -3.23 4.30 16.57
C PRO A 119 -2.40 5.01 15.49
N ARG A 120 -1.24 4.43 15.10
CA ARG A 120 -0.42 4.97 14.00
C ARG A 120 -1.14 4.82 12.66
N LEU A 121 -1.70 3.64 12.38
CA LEU A 121 -2.53 3.40 11.20
C LEU A 121 -3.71 4.38 11.17
N ARG A 122 -4.47 4.47 12.27
CA ARG A 122 -5.63 5.37 12.39
C ARG A 122 -5.29 6.81 12.04
N ARG A 123 -4.19 7.35 12.57
CA ARG A 123 -3.74 8.72 12.27
C ARG A 123 -3.34 8.89 10.81
N ALA A 124 -2.63 7.92 10.24
CA ALA A 124 -2.23 7.96 8.84
C ALA A 124 -3.46 7.92 7.91
N CYS A 125 -4.44 7.05 8.18
CA CYS A 125 -5.71 7.00 7.43
C CYS A 125 -6.49 8.32 7.55
N ALA A 126 -6.65 8.86 8.76
CA ALA A 126 -7.37 10.12 8.99
C ALA A 126 -6.72 11.32 8.28
N ALA A 127 -5.38 11.33 8.19
CA ALA A 127 -4.63 12.34 7.44
C ALA A 127 -4.59 12.06 5.92
N GLY A 128 -5.08 10.91 5.47
CA GLY A 128 -4.99 10.50 4.06
C GLY A 128 -3.57 10.21 3.59
N GLU A 129 -2.66 9.90 4.51
CA GLU A 129 -1.22 9.69 4.28
C GLU A 129 -0.96 8.31 3.65
N VAL A 130 -1.28 8.17 2.37
CA VAL A 130 -1.20 6.91 1.61
C VAL A 130 0.16 6.22 1.75
N GLY A 131 1.25 6.97 1.71
CA GLY A 131 2.61 6.42 1.84
C GLY A 131 2.85 5.79 3.22
N LEU A 132 2.39 6.44 4.30
CA LEU A 132 2.50 5.90 5.66
C LEU A 132 1.61 4.68 5.88
N VAL A 133 0.40 4.68 5.30
CA VAL A 133 -0.50 3.51 5.37
C VAL A 133 0.14 2.33 4.63
N ARG A 134 0.68 2.51 3.42
CA ARG A 134 1.38 1.45 2.67
C ARG A 134 2.59 0.92 3.42
N ALA A 135 3.46 1.80 3.93
CA ALA A 135 4.63 1.40 4.71
C ALA A 135 4.24 0.66 6.00
N TRP A 136 3.09 1.01 6.61
CA TRP A 136 2.55 0.25 7.73
C TRP A 136 2.10 -1.15 7.31
N MET A 137 1.34 -1.27 6.21
CA MET A 137 0.89 -2.57 5.67
C MET A 137 2.07 -3.49 5.37
N ASP A 138 3.13 -2.95 4.74
CA ASP A 138 4.32 -3.72 4.39
C ASP A 138 5.05 -4.26 5.63
N ARG A 139 5.20 -3.43 6.66
CA ARG A 139 5.82 -3.85 7.93
C ARG A 139 5.00 -4.86 8.71
N ILE A 140 3.67 -4.74 8.68
CA ILE A 140 2.79 -5.70 9.35
C ILE A 140 2.78 -7.02 8.59
N ALA A 141 2.63 -6.99 7.26
CA ALA A 141 2.66 -8.19 6.43
C ALA A 141 3.94 -9.01 6.62
N ALA A 142 5.10 -8.34 6.74
CA ALA A 142 6.39 -8.99 7.00
C ALA A 142 6.49 -9.71 8.37
N ARG A 143 5.52 -9.55 9.27
CA ARG A 143 5.48 -10.26 10.56
C ARG A 143 4.76 -11.61 10.48
N GLY A 144 3.94 -11.81 9.45
CA GLY A 144 3.15 -13.03 9.26
C GLY A 144 3.82 -14.06 8.35
N SER A 145 5.04 -13.77 7.86
CA SER A 145 5.80 -14.59 6.91
C SER A 145 6.96 -15.34 7.56
#